data_AF-A0A7S3BT88-F1
#
_entry.id   AF-A0A7S3BT88-F1
#
_cell.length_a   1.000
_cell.length_b   1.000
_cell.length_c   1.000
_cell.angle_alpha   90.00
_cell.angle_beta   90.00
_cell.angle_gamma   90.00
#
_symmetry.space_group_name_H-M   'P 1'
#
loop_
_entity.id
_entity.type
_entity.pdbx_description
1 polymer ?
#
loop_
_entity_poly.entity_id
_entity_poly.type
_entity_poly.pdbx_seq_one_letter_code
_entity_poly.pdbx_strand_id
1 'polypeptide(L)'
;ASKTPKEHRFDLAYDRLVVSVGAQCNTFGTPGVVEHAHFLKEVADARRLRDRIVDSFESAASTASEATKRRLLRTVVVGGGPTGVEFAAELEDYLHHDLARTYSDAKYASVVLVQSADHLLNTYDKAISEFTEANLASMDVEVVKRSRVLEVGPRSVVVRDKRSGAKRTIECGTTVWSTGIAARPLTRAVMAQATGDAQRGAKALRVDPTLRAHGLESVWALGDCSSVANPRLMDELAMLFREADADGSGALSRAEFRALLAKAAERVPSASMHLQRMSSSFDALDADKDGTLSLEELNTLATKVDKQNRAYPATAQVAEQQGEYLATQFNHQTNANADTDADPGFIYRHKGELCYVGGDKAVAGVGGAVLTGSAAGALWH
;
A
#
# COMPACT_ATOMS: atom_id res chain seq x y z
N ALA A 1 3.76 5.97 -42.51
CA ALA A 1 2.44 6.44 -42.03
C ALA A 1 1.99 5.52 -40.91
N SER A 2 2.00 6.00 -39.66
CA SER A 2 1.52 5.25 -38.51
C SER A 2 0.00 5.07 -38.63
N LYS A 3 -0.46 3.83 -38.78
CA LYS A 3 -1.89 3.52 -38.74
C LYS A 3 -2.32 3.61 -37.28
N THR A 4 -2.88 4.74 -36.89
CA THR A 4 -3.63 4.85 -35.63
C THR A 4 -4.68 3.74 -35.64
N PRO A 5 -4.75 2.87 -34.62
CA PRO A 5 -5.78 1.84 -34.54
C PRO A 5 -7.15 2.51 -34.72
N LYS A 6 -8.00 2.00 -35.63
CA LYS A 6 -9.37 2.49 -35.75
C LYS A 6 -10.06 2.23 -34.41
N GLU A 7 -10.51 3.30 -33.75
CA GLU A 7 -11.22 3.21 -32.49
C GLU A 7 -12.62 2.62 -32.76
N HIS A 8 -12.81 1.35 -32.43
CA HIS A 8 -14.11 0.69 -32.52
C HIS A 8 -14.84 0.88 -31.19
N ARG A 9 -15.92 1.66 -31.21
CA ARG A 9 -16.80 1.86 -30.05
C ARG A 9 -17.97 0.88 -30.14
N PHE A 10 -18.33 0.29 -29.02
CA PHE A 10 -19.51 -0.56 -28.89
C PHE A 10 -20.14 -0.32 -27.52
N ASP A 11 -21.45 -0.52 -27.46
CA ASP A 11 -22.20 -0.45 -26.22
C ASP A 11 -22.44 -1.87 -25.69
N LEU A 12 -22.32 -2.03 -24.37
CA LEU A 12 -22.59 -3.28 -23.68
C LEU A 12 -23.56 -3.01 -22.54
N ALA A 13 -24.79 -3.51 -22.67
CA ALA A 13 -25.78 -3.47 -21.60
C ALA A 13 -25.35 -4.41 -20.45
N TYR A 14 -25.68 -4.03 -19.22
CA TYR A 14 -25.40 -4.83 -18.04
C TYR A 14 -26.57 -4.76 -17.05
N ASP A 15 -26.83 -5.86 -16.36
CA ASP A 15 -27.71 -5.88 -15.19
C ASP A 15 -26.95 -5.55 -13.91
N ARG A 16 -25.67 -5.94 -13.86
CA ARG A 16 -24.73 -5.69 -12.75
C ARG A 16 -23.37 -5.33 -13.32
N LEU A 17 -22.76 -4.27 -12.80
CA LEU A 17 -21.41 -3.83 -13.17
C LEU A 17 -20.47 -3.99 -11.98
N VAL A 18 -19.37 -4.72 -12.15
CA VAL A 18 -18.28 -4.79 -11.18
C VAL A 18 -17.07 -4.06 -11.74
N VAL A 19 -16.65 -2.98 -11.06
CA VAL A 19 -15.48 -2.19 -11.45
C VAL A 19 -14.26 -2.68 -10.65
N SER A 20 -13.33 -3.32 -11.35
CA SER A 20 -12.09 -3.88 -10.75
C SER A 20 -10.84 -3.51 -11.56
N VAL A 21 -10.80 -2.29 -12.08
CA VAL A 21 -9.77 -1.83 -13.03
C VAL A 21 -8.45 -1.40 -12.37
N GLY A 22 -8.37 -1.53 -11.04
CA GLY A 22 -7.22 -1.15 -10.24
C GLY A 22 -6.86 0.34 -10.35
N ALA A 23 -5.61 0.65 -10.06
CA ALA A 23 -5.07 2.01 -10.11
C ALA A 23 -3.91 2.16 -11.11
N GLN A 24 -3.58 3.39 -11.44
CA GLN A 24 -2.39 3.76 -12.22
C GLN A 24 -1.32 4.40 -11.33
N CYS A 25 -0.09 4.48 -11.83
CA CYS A 25 1.00 5.21 -11.16
C CYS A 25 0.64 6.68 -10.93
N ASN A 26 1.05 7.22 -9.79
CA ASN A 26 0.88 8.62 -9.45
C ASN A 26 2.21 9.35 -9.46
N THR A 27 2.34 10.36 -10.31
CA THR A 27 3.53 11.20 -10.40
C THR A 27 3.54 12.34 -9.37
N PHE A 28 2.42 12.56 -8.68
CA PHE A 28 2.19 13.70 -7.79
C PHE A 28 2.39 15.07 -8.45
N GLY A 29 2.34 15.13 -9.78
CA GLY A 29 2.65 16.34 -10.54
C GLY A 29 4.14 16.71 -10.55
N THR A 30 5.02 15.78 -10.15
CA THR A 30 6.47 15.99 -10.21
C THR A 30 6.92 16.08 -11.68
N PRO A 31 7.54 17.20 -12.10
CA PRO A 31 7.99 17.38 -13.48
C PRO A 31 8.99 16.31 -13.94
N GLY A 32 8.85 15.88 -15.19
CA GLY A 32 9.77 14.97 -15.86
C GLY A 32 9.60 13.49 -15.51
N VAL A 33 8.73 13.12 -14.57
CA VAL A 33 8.50 11.71 -14.21
C VAL A 33 7.96 10.91 -15.39
N VAL A 34 7.00 11.45 -16.15
CA VAL A 34 6.39 10.74 -17.27
C VAL A 34 7.38 10.60 -18.43
N GLU A 35 8.26 11.58 -18.60
CA GLU A 35 9.19 11.70 -19.72
C GLU A 35 10.50 10.95 -19.49
N HIS A 36 10.95 10.83 -18.24
CA HIS A 36 12.31 10.41 -17.90
C HIS A 36 12.40 9.29 -16.86
N ALA A 37 11.29 8.87 -16.24
CA ALA A 37 11.28 7.72 -15.34
C ALA A 37 10.61 6.49 -15.96
N HIS A 38 11.02 5.32 -15.49
CA HIS A 38 10.38 4.04 -15.79
C HIS A 38 9.44 3.68 -14.63
N PHE A 39 8.18 3.42 -14.94
CA PHE A 39 7.27 2.81 -13.97
C PHE A 39 7.58 1.32 -13.78
N LEU A 40 6.99 0.72 -12.76
CA LEU A 40 7.03 -0.72 -12.50
C LEU A 40 5.63 -1.18 -12.07
N LYS A 41 4.67 -1.15 -13.00
CA LYS A 41 3.27 -1.49 -12.73
C LYS A 41 2.77 -2.67 -13.55
N GLU A 42 3.19 -2.76 -14.80
CA GLU A 42 2.75 -3.80 -15.75
C GLU A 42 3.95 -4.64 -16.22
N VAL A 43 3.71 -5.85 -16.75
CA VAL A 43 4.78 -6.72 -17.29
C VAL A 43 5.61 -6.03 -18.38
N ALA A 44 4.96 -5.20 -19.19
CA ALA A 44 5.64 -4.42 -20.23
C ALA A 44 6.62 -3.38 -19.65
N ASP A 45 6.34 -2.86 -18.44
CA ASP A 45 7.25 -1.95 -17.75
C ASP A 45 8.52 -2.68 -17.33
N ALA A 46 8.39 -3.86 -16.72
CA ALA A 46 9.53 -4.67 -16.29
C ALA A 46 10.46 -5.03 -17.46
N ARG A 47 9.89 -5.39 -18.62
CA ARG A 47 10.66 -5.65 -19.84
C ARG A 47 11.44 -4.42 -20.32
N ARG A 48 10.77 -3.27 -20.44
CA ARG A 48 11.42 -1.99 -20.82
C ARG A 48 12.54 -1.60 -19.86
N LEU A 49 12.35 -1.86 -18.57
CA LEU A 49 13.33 -1.53 -17.55
C LEU A 49 14.56 -2.42 -17.65
N ARG A 50 14.37 -3.73 -17.86
CA ARG A 50 15.46 -4.67 -18.17
C ARG A 50 16.26 -4.23 -19.39
N ASP A 51 15.57 -3.92 -20.49
CA ASP A 51 16.21 -3.45 -21.73
C ASP A 51 17.02 -2.17 -21.47
N ARG A 52 16.44 -1.20 -20.75
CA ARG A 52 17.12 0.05 -20.39
C ARG A 52 18.40 -0.18 -19.56
N ILE A 53 18.37 -1.11 -18.62
CA ILE A 53 19.53 -1.46 -17.79
C ILE A 53 20.63 -2.02 -18.70
N VAL A 54 20.32 -2.99 -19.55
CA VAL A 54 21.28 -3.59 -20.50
C VAL A 54 21.82 -2.52 -21.47
N ASP A 55 20.98 -1.68 -22.05
CA ASP A 55 21.40 -0.57 -22.91
C ASP A 55 22.35 0.41 -22.22
N SER A 56 22.19 0.59 -20.91
CA SER A 56 23.09 1.44 -20.11
C SER A 56 24.47 0.81 -19.96
N PHE A 57 24.55 -0.52 -19.85
CA PHE A 57 25.79 -1.29 -19.87
C PHE A 57 26.50 -1.22 -21.22
N GLU A 58 25.78 -1.42 -22.33
CA GLU A 58 26.33 -1.30 -23.69
C GLU A 58 26.86 0.13 -23.95
N SER A 59 26.10 1.14 -23.50
CA SER A 59 26.52 2.54 -23.58
C SER A 59 27.77 2.83 -22.74
N ALA A 60 27.88 2.23 -21.55
CA ALA A 60 29.03 2.39 -20.66
C ALA A 60 30.29 1.71 -21.23
N ALA A 61 30.14 0.56 -21.88
CA ALA A 61 31.24 -0.14 -22.56
C ALA A 61 31.84 0.70 -23.72
N SER A 62 31.03 1.57 -24.33
CA SER A 62 31.42 2.42 -25.46
C SER A 62 32.19 3.69 -25.07
N THR A 63 32.41 3.95 -23.78
CA THR A 63 33.13 5.15 -23.30
C THR A 63 34.33 4.78 -22.44
N ALA A 64 35.40 5.59 -22.50
CA ALA A 64 36.57 5.44 -21.63
C ALA A 64 36.43 6.22 -20.30
N SER A 65 35.46 7.15 -20.20
CA SER A 65 35.30 8.02 -19.03
C SER A 65 34.61 7.30 -17.87
N GLU A 66 35.34 7.02 -16.79
CA GLU A 66 34.77 6.41 -15.58
C GLU A 66 33.61 7.22 -15.00
N ALA A 67 33.72 8.55 -14.99
CA ALA A 67 32.64 9.43 -14.53
C ALA A 67 31.36 9.23 -15.35
N THR A 68 31.50 9.05 -16.67
CA THR A 68 30.36 8.76 -17.55
C THR A 68 29.78 7.38 -17.27
N LYS A 69 30.62 6.36 -17.05
CA LYS A 69 30.18 5.00 -16.68
C LYS A 69 29.39 5.00 -15.38
N ARG A 70 29.94 5.61 -14.33
CA ARG A 70 29.27 5.74 -13.01
C ARG A 70 27.91 6.40 -13.13
N ARG A 71 27.79 7.45 -13.95
CA ARG A 71 26.50 8.08 -14.21
C ARG A 71 25.55 7.14 -14.94
N LEU A 72 25.97 6.54 -16.05
CA LEU A 72 25.13 5.65 -16.88
C LEU A 72 24.64 4.43 -16.11
N LEU A 73 25.49 3.87 -15.24
CA LEU A 73 25.20 2.64 -14.49
C LEU A 73 24.62 2.90 -13.10
N ARG A 74 24.34 4.17 -12.75
CA ARG A 74 23.57 4.49 -11.55
C ARG A 74 22.08 4.40 -11.84
N THR A 75 21.39 3.61 -11.03
CA THR A 75 19.92 3.53 -11.01
C THR A 75 19.38 4.20 -9.76
N VAL A 76 18.46 5.15 -9.94
CA VAL A 76 17.74 5.80 -8.84
C VAL A 76 16.34 5.21 -8.76
N VAL A 77 16.02 4.56 -7.64
CA VAL A 77 14.70 4.00 -7.34
C VAL A 77 13.95 4.96 -6.43
N VAL A 78 12.74 5.37 -6.83
CA VAL A 78 11.93 6.34 -6.09
C VAL A 78 10.74 5.64 -5.45
N GLY A 79 10.78 5.54 -4.13
CA GLY A 79 9.74 4.92 -3.30
C GLY A 79 10.29 3.79 -2.43
N GLY A 80 10.37 4.02 -1.11
CA GLY A 80 10.85 3.01 -0.16
C GLY A 80 9.78 2.03 0.34
N GLY A 81 8.72 1.78 -0.43
CA GLY A 81 7.74 0.73 -0.13
C GLY A 81 8.21 -0.64 -0.64
N PRO A 82 7.43 -1.72 -0.46
CA PRO A 82 7.82 -3.08 -0.84
C PRO A 82 8.37 -3.17 -2.28
N THR A 83 7.61 -2.67 -3.26
CA THR A 83 8.02 -2.70 -4.67
C THR A 83 9.37 -2.04 -4.95
N GLY A 84 9.67 -0.91 -4.31
CA GLY A 84 10.95 -0.22 -4.53
C GLY A 84 12.11 -0.85 -3.78
N VAL A 85 11.86 -1.42 -2.59
CA VAL A 85 12.86 -2.20 -1.85
C VAL A 85 13.22 -3.48 -2.59
N GLU A 86 12.22 -4.27 -2.99
CA GLU A 86 12.42 -5.51 -3.74
C GLU A 86 13.15 -5.23 -5.06
N PHE A 87 12.73 -4.22 -5.82
CA PHE A 87 13.40 -3.87 -7.06
C PHE A 87 14.86 -3.44 -6.84
N ALA A 88 15.14 -2.64 -5.81
CA ALA A 88 16.51 -2.22 -5.51
C ALA A 88 17.39 -3.40 -5.10
N ALA A 89 16.86 -4.32 -4.29
CA ALA A 89 17.53 -5.54 -3.86
C ALA A 89 17.81 -6.50 -5.03
N GLU A 90 16.78 -6.81 -5.83
CA GLU A 90 16.89 -7.67 -7.01
C GLU A 90 17.85 -7.10 -8.06
N LEU A 91 17.80 -5.79 -8.27
CA LEU A 91 18.74 -5.13 -9.17
C LEU A 91 20.17 -5.30 -8.68
N GLU A 92 20.42 -5.18 -7.37
CA GLU A 92 21.76 -5.32 -6.84
C GLU A 92 22.27 -6.75 -6.93
N ASP A 93 21.44 -7.74 -6.61
CA ASP A 93 21.80 -9.15 -6.83
C ASP A 93 22.11 -9.42 -8.31
N TYR A 94 21.31 -8.89 -9.23
CA TYR A 94 21.52 -9.02 -10.68
C TYR A 94 22.82 -8.34 -11.14
N LEU A 95 23.14 -7.15 -10.62
CA LEU A 95 24.37 -6.42 -10.94
C LEU A 95 25.61 -7.20 -10.50
N HIS A 96 25.58 -7.77 -9.31
CA HIS A 96 26.72 -8.45 -8.69
C HIS A 96 26.91 -9.89 -9.15
N HIS A 97 25.84 -10.65 -9.38
CA HIS A 97 25.94 -12.08 -9.70
C HIS A 97 25.94 -12.36 -11.19
N ASP A 98 25.15 -11.64 -11.99
CA ASP A 98 24.96 -11.93 -13.41
C ASP A 98 25.73 -10.95 -14.30
N LEU A 99 25.47 -9.64 -14.14
CA LEU A 99 26.05 -8.63 -15.02
C LEU A 99 27.55 -8.49 -14.80
N ALA A 100 28.06 -8.65 -13.58
CA ALA A 100 29.49 -8.65 -13.31
C ALA A 100 30.27 -9.75 -14.04
N ARG A 101 29.62 -10.87 -14.40
CA ARG A 101 30.24 -11.95 -15.19
C ARG A 101 30.35 -11.61 -16.67
N THR A 102 29.49 -10.72 -17.16
CA THR A 102 29.38 -10.38 -18.58
C THR A 102 30.04 -9.04 -18.90
N TYR A 103 29.93 -8.05 -18.02
CA TYR A 103 30.41 -6.69 -18.20
C TYR A 103 31.43 -6.31 -17.13
N SER A 104 32.68 -6.07 -17.55
CA SER A 104 33.75 -5.60 -16.64
C SER A 104 33.47 -4.24 -15.99
N ASP A 105 32.53 -3.48 -16.56
CA ASP A 105 32.12 -2.16 -16.06
C ASP A 105 31.08 -2.23 -14.92
N ALA A 106 30.58 -3.42 -14.56
CA ALA A 106 29.64 -3.59 -13.45
C ALA A 106 30.14 -3.01 -12.11
N LYS A 107 31.46 -2.95 -11.90
CA LYS A 107 32.10 -2.28 -10.75
C LYS A 107 31.79 -0.78 -10.62
N TYR A 108 31.24 -0.15 -11.66
CA TYR A 108 30.82 1.26 -11.62
C TYR A 108 29.30 1.41 -11.38
N ALA A 109 28.53 0.32 -11.38
CA ALA A 109 27.11 0.35 -11.11
C ALA A 109 26.83 0.73 -9.66
N SER A 110 25.68 1.36 -9.42
CA SER A 110 25.23 1.68 -8.07
C SER A 110 23.71 1.87 -8.05
N VAL A 111 23.10 1.52 -6.93
CA VAL A 111 21.66 1.73 -6.71
C VAL A 111 21.47 2.78 -5.61
N VAL A 112 20.57 3.74 -5.87
CA VAL A 112 20.17 4.75 -4.90
C VAL A 112 18.67 4.65 -4.68
N LEU A 113 18.24 4.31 -3.45
CA LEU A 113 16.84 4.23 -3.06
C LEU A 113 16.41 5.51 -2.35
N VAL A 114 15.56 6.30 -2.99
CA VAL A 114 15.03 7.55 -2.45
C VAL A 114 13.68 7.31 -1.79
N GLN A 115 13.56 7.66 -0.52
CA GLN A 115 12.33 7.54 0.25
C GLN A 115 11.92 8.86 0.89
N SER A 116 10.65 9.22 0.72
CA SER A 116 10.14 10.45 1.31
C SER A 116 10.01 10.34 2.82
N ALA A 117 9.50 9.21 3.35
CA ALA A 117 9.42 8.97 4.78
C ALA A 117 10.81 8.85 5.43
N ASP A 118 10.85 8.75 6.75
CA ASP A 118 12.10 8.63 7.49
C ASP A 118 12.62 7.20 7.70
N HIS A 119 11.83 6.22 7.26
CA HIS A 119 12.15 4.81 7.21
C HIS A 119 11.61 4.17 5.91
N LEU A 120 12.22 3.05 5.52
CA LEU A 120 11.70 2.15 4.49
C LEU A 120 10.54 1.31 5.03
N LEU A 121 9.76 0.68 4.14
CA LEU A 121 8.68 -0.24 4.49
C LEU A 121 7.75 0.31 5.58
N ASN A 122 7.24 1.52 5.39
CA ASN A 122 6.57 2.30 6.44
C ASN A 122 5.21 1.75 6.93
N THR A 123 4.74 0.64 6.37
CA THR A 123 3.58 -0.12 6.86
C THR A 123 3.97 -1.30 7.74
N TYR A 124 5.26 -1.65 7.77
CA TYR A 124 5.81 -2.79 8.50
C TYR A 124 6.27 -2.36 9.89
N ASP A 125 6.56 -3.37 10.73
CA ASP A 125 7.17 -3.15 12.03
C ASP A 125 8.53 -2.42 11.93
N LYS A 126 8.85 -1.64 12.96
CA LYS A 126 10.10 -0.87 13.03
C LYS A 126 11.34 -1.76 12.91
N ALA A 127 11.32 -2.95 13.51
CA ALA A 127 12.45 -3.89 13.44
C ALA A 127 12.67 -4.38 12.00
N ILE A 128 11.61 -4.58 11.22
CA ILE A 128 11.69 -4.91 9.80
C ILE A 128 12.33 -3.77 9.01
N SER A 129 11.89 -2.54 9.28
CA SER A 129 12.43 -1.35 8.62
C SER A 129 13.93 -1.17 8.89
N GLU A 130 14.34 -1.30 10.16
CA GLU A 130 15.75 -1.19 10.58
C GLU A 130 16.62 -2.29 9.98
N PHE A 131 16.14 -3.54 9.98
CA PHE A 131 16.84 -4.65 9.33
C PHE A 131 17.02 -4.43 7.84
N THR A 132 15.96 -3.99 7.15
CA THR A 132 15.97 -3.75 5.70
C THR A 132 16.99 -2.69 5.33
N GLU A 133 17.01 -1.57 6.06
CA GLU A 133 18.00 -0.50 5.83
C GLU A 133 19.43 -0.97 6.05
N ALA A 134 19.68 -1.74 7.12
CA ALA A 134 21.00 -2.30 7.39
C ALA A 134 21.43 -3.32 6.31
N ASN A 135 20.51 -4.15 5.82
CA ASN A 135 20.80 -5.14 4.78
C ASN A 135 21.13 -4.47 3.45
N LEU A 136 20.30 -3.52 3.00
CA LEU A 136 20.54 -2.76 1.77
C LEU A 136 21.87 -2.00 1.84
N ALA A 137 22.19 -1.38 2.98
CA ALA A 137 23.47 -0.71 3.17
C ALA A 137 24.67 -1.69 3.12
N SER A 138 24.51 -2.93 3.59
CA SER A 138 25.55 -3.96 3.47
C SER A 138 25.76 -4.47 2.04
N MET A 139 24.81 -4.19 1.15
CA MET A 139 24.85 -4.48 -0.29
C MET A 139 25.17 -3.22 -1.09
N ASP A 140 25.79 -2.20 -0.50
CA ASP A 140 26.18 -0.95 -1.17
C ASP A 140 25.02 -0.13 -1.81
N VAL A 141 23.78 -0.42 -1.45
CA VAL A 141 22.61 0.38 -1.87
C VAL A 141 22.53 1.66 -1.02
N GLU A 142 22.62 2.82 -1.68
CA GLU A 142 22.52 4.11 -1.00
C GLU A 142 21.05 4.46 -0.68
N VAL A 143 20.68 4.47 0.60
CA VAL A 143 19.32 4.84 1.03
C VAL A 143 19.23 6.32 1.39
N VAL A 144 18.53 7.10 0.56
CA VAL A 144 18.29 8.55 0.74
C VAL A 144 16.90 8.77 1.33
N LYS A 145 16.81 8.75 2.66
CA LYS A 145 15.55 8.94 3.41
C LYS A 145 15.20 10.41 3.60
N ARG A 146 13.99 10.65 4.14
CA ARG A 146 13.45 11.98 4.45
C ARG A 146 13.49 12.93 3.24
N SER A 147 13.52 12.40 2.03
CA SER A 147 13.86 13.16 0.83
C SER A 147 12.75 13.05 -0.21
N ARG A 148 12.24 14.20 -0.65
CA ARG A 148 11.20 14.27 -1.69
C ARG A 148 11.84 14.56 -3.04
N VAL A 149 11.52 13.78 -4.06
CA VAL A 149 11.87 14.10 -5.44
C VAL A 149 11.10 15.34 -5.88
N LEU A 150 11.83 16.33 -6.42
CA LEU A 150 11.28 17.58 -6.96
C LEU A 150 11.16 17.55 -8.47
N GLU A 151 12.08 16.88 -9.15
CA GLU A 151 12.16 16.82 -10.61
C GLU A 151 12.96 15.58 -11.02
N VAL A 152 12.56 14.96 -12.14
CA VAL A 152 13.34 13.92 -12.82
C VAL A 152 13.76 14.48 -14.17
N GLY A 153 15.06 14.60 -14.40
CA GLY A 153 15.63 15.01 -15.68
C GLY A 153 16.10 13.80 -16.51
N PRO A 154 16.57 14.02 -17.75
CA PRO A 154 17.03 12.95 -18.63
C PRO A 154 18.31 12.23 -18.14
N ARG A 155 19.03 12.82 -17.19
CA ARG A 155 20.31 12.28 -16.66
C ARG A 155 20.47 12.48 -15.14
N SER A 156 19.41 12.87 -14.45
CA SER A 156 19.50 13.17 -13.02
C SER A 156 18.13 13.19 -12.33
N VAL A 157 18.16 13.08 -11.01
CA VAL A 157 17.00 13.27 -10.12
C VAL A 157 17.34 14.35 -9.12
N VAL A 158 16.46 15.34 -8.95
CA VAL A 158 16.61 16.39 -7.94
C VAL A 158 15.78 16.02 -6.73
N VAL A 159 16.42 15.87 -5.57
CA VAL A 159 15.77 15.56 -4.30
C VAL A 159 15.93 16.71 -3.31
N ARG A 160 14.96 16.86 -2.41
CA ARG A 160 15.01 17.82 -1.30
C ARG A 160 14.79 17.10 0.02
N ASP A 161 15.74 17.24 0.93
CA ASP A 161 15.61 16.79 2.29
C ASP A 161 14.51 17.61 3.01
N LYS A 162 13.54 16.91 3.61
CA LYS A 162 12.35 17.54 4.22
C LYS A 162 12.66 18.24 5.54
N ARG A 163 13.79 17.94 6.19
CA ARG A 163 14.16 18.52 7.49
C ARG A 163 15.03 19.76 7.32
N SER A 164 16.10 19.65 6.54
CA SER A 164 17.05 20.73 6.28
C SER A 164 16.64 21.65 5.13
N GLY A 165 15.77 21.17 4.23
CA GLY A 165 15.43 21.88 3.00
C GLY A 165 16.54 21.84 1.93
N ALA A 166 17.67 21.19 2.22
CA ALA A 166 18.79 21.07 1.29
C ALA A 166 18.37 20.29 0.04
N LYS A 167 18.82 20.79 -1.12
CA LYS A 167 18.62 20.13 -2.41
C LYS A 167 19.88 19.35 -2.80
N ARG A 168 19.68 18.17 -3.38
CA ARG A 168 20.75 17.34 -3.95
C ARG A 168 20.33 16.88 -5.34
N THR A 169 21.23 17.01 -6.31
CA THR A 169 21.07 16.42 -7.64
C THR A 169 21.85 15.12 -7.69
N ILE A 170 21.18 14.04 -8.09
CA ILE A 170 21.75 12.70 -8.20
C ILE A 170 21.81 12.38 -9.69
N GLU A 171 23.00 12.36 -10.28
CA GLU A 171 23.15 11.99 -11.69
C GLU A 171 23.00 10.48 -11.86
N CYS A 172 22.20 10.06 -12.85
CA CYS A 172 21.86 8.66 -13.10
C CYS A 172 21.63 8.38 -14.59
N GLY A 173 21.65 7.10 -14.94
CA GLY A 173 21.28 6.60 -16.26
C GLY A 173 19.83 6.12 -16.30
N THR A 174 19.34 5.63 -15.17
CA THR A 174 17.99 5.07 -15.04
C THR A 174 17.32 5.63 -13.79
N THR A 175 16.06 6.05 -13.93
CA THR A 175 15.19 6.41 -12.82
C THR A 175 13.98 5.49 -12.83
N VAL A 176 13.70 4.85 -11.71
CA VAL A 176 12.56 3.95 -11.51
C VAL A 176 11.59 4.63 -10.56
N TRP A 177 10.33 4.72 -10.94
CA TRP A 177 9.26 5.33 -10.15
C TRP A 177 8.28 4.27 -9.66
N SER A 178 8.45 3.84 -8.42
CA SER A 178 7.68 2.76 -7.78
C SER A 178 6.78 3.27 -6.65
N THR A 179 6.44 4.56 -6.64
CA THR A 179 5.64 5.18 -5.58
C THR A 179 4.34 5.78 -6.09
N GLY A 180 3.30 5.67 -5.25
CA GLY A 180 2.04 6.35 -5.43
C GLY A 180 1.12 5.69 -6.45
N ILE A 181 -0.16 5.62 -6.08
CA ILE A 181 -1.23 5.19 -6.98
C ILE A 181 -2.29 6.29 -7.12
N ALA A 182 -3.04 6.26 -8.22
CA ALA A 182 -4.14 7.16 -8.51
C ALA A 182 -5.25 6.43 -9.27
N ALA A 183 -6.50 6.91 -9.12
CA ALA A 183 -7.62 6.42 -9.91
C ALA A 183 -7.39 6.62 -11.41
N ARG A 184 -7.71 5.57 -12.18
CA ARG A 184 -7.69 5.57 -13.64
C ARG A 184 -8.77 6.52 -14.21
N PRO A 185 -8.63 7.00 -15.46
CA PRO A 185 -9.66 7.80 -16.12
C PRO A 185 -11.04 7.13 -16.13
N LEU A 186 -11.10 5.81 -16.35
CA LEU A 186 -12.35 5.05 -16.30
C LEU A 186 -13.01 5.11 -14.92
N THR A 187 -12.25 4.88 -13.84
CA THR A 187 -12.77 5.02 -12.47
C THR A 187 -13.34 6.41 -12.22
N ARG A 188 -12.64 7.47 -12.66
CA ARG A 188 -13.11 8.86 -12.53
C ARG A 188 -14.38 9.12 -13.34
N ALA A 189 -14.47 8.55 -14.54
CA ALA A 189 -15.67 8.65 -15.38
C ALA A 189 -16.88 7.99 -14.72
N VAL A 190 -16.70 6.79 -14.13
CA VAL A 190 -17.76 6.11 -13.37
C VAL A 190 -18.17 6.93 -12.15
N MET A 191 -17.20 7.47 -11.39
CA MET A 191 -17.49 8.32 -10.22
C MET A 191 -18.31 9.57 -10.58
N ALA A 192 -18.07 10.15 -11.76
CA ALA A 192 -18.79 11.33 -12.23
C ALA A 192 -20.26 11.07 -12.58
N GLN A 193 -20.66 9.80 -12.74
CA GLN A 193 -22.07 9.43 -12.96
C GLN A 193 -22.86 9.25 -11.66
N ALA A 194 -22.19 9.30 -10.50
CA ALA A 194 -22.86 9.12 -9.23
C ALA A 194 -23.82 10.28 -8.92
N THR A 195 -24.96 9.95 -8.34
CA THR A 195 -25.95 10.93 -7.92
C THR A 195 -25.51 11.70 -6.67
N GLY A 196 -25.87 13.00 -6.62
CA GLY A 196 -25.58 13.87 -5.49
C GLY A 196 -24.08 14.03 -5.19
N ASP A 197 -23.73 14.03 -3.90
CA ASP A 197 -22.36 14.24 -3.42
C ASP A 197 -21.64 12.94 -3.03
N ALA A 198 -22.20 11.77 -3.40
CA ALA A 198 -21.73 10.46 -2.95
C ALA A 198 -20.24 10.19 -3.21
N GLN A 199 -19.72 10.66 -4.35
CA GLN A 199 -18.33 10.48 -4.77
C GLN A 199 -17.48 11.76 -4.66
N ARG A 200 -18.01 12.85 -4.08
CA ARG A 200 -17.32 14.15 -4.03
C ARG A 200 -15.98 14.06 -3.28
N GLY A 201 -14.91 14.48 -3.95
CA GLY A 201 -13.55 14.53 -3.39
C GLY A 201 -12.92 13.17 -3.13
N ALA A 202 -13.55 12.07 -3.58
CA ALA A 202 -12.99 10.74 -3.42
C ALA A 202 -11.80 10.52 -4.37
N LYS A 203 -10.82 9.73 -3.91
CA LYS A 203 -9.62 9.37 -4.68
C LYS A 203 -9.74 8.00 -5.39
N ALA A 204 -10.77 7.25 -5.05
CA ALA A 204 -11.19 5.96 -5.57
C ALA A 204 -12.73 5.87 -5.44
N LEU A 205 -13.39 4.92 -6.09
CA LEU A 205 -14.83 4.71 -5.95
C LEU A 205 -15.17 4.38 -4.49
N ARG A 206 -15.96 5.23 -3.83
CA ARG A 206 -16.46 4.93 -2.49
C ARG A 206 -17.53 3.87 -2.57
N VAL A 207 -17.34 2.81 -1.80
CA VAL A 207 -18.27 1.70 -1.67
C VAL A 207 -18.65 1.48 -0.21
N ASP A 208 -19.83 0.91 0.01
CA ASP A 208 -20.27 0.43 1.31
C ASP A 208 -19.60 -0.92 1.68
N PRO A 209 -19.85 -1.48 2.88
CA PRO A 209 -19.31 -2.79 3.26
C PRO A 209 -19.75 -3.94 2.34
N THR A 210 -20.85 -3.81 1.61
CA THR A 210 -21.28 -4.81 0.60
C THR A 210 -20.61 -4.59 -0.77
N LEU A 211 -19.62 -3.69 -0.82
CA LEU A 211 -18.86 -3.27 -1.99
C LEU A 211 -19.69 -2.56 -3.07
N ARG A 212 -20.92 -2.13 -2.74
CA ARG A 212 -21.77 -1.38 -3.66
C ARG A 212 -21.33 0.08 -3.71
N ALA A 213 -21.22 0.63 -4.92
CA ALA A 213 -20.77 2.00 -5.12
C ALA A 213 -21.86 3.01 -4.73
N HIS A 214 -21.50 3.96 -3.86
CA HIS A 214 -22.45 4.97 -3.42
C HIS A 214 -22.89 5.89 -4.56
N GLY A 215 -24.20 6.16 -4.61
CA GLY A 215 -24.81 7.03 -5.63
C GLY A 215 -24.92 6.38 -7.02
N LEU A 216 -24.61 5.08 -7.15
CA LEU A 216 -24.71 4.32 -8.39
C LEU A 216 -25.60 3.09 -8.21
N GLU A 217 -26.51 2.85 -9.15
CA GLU A 217 -27.39 1.69 -9.15
C GLU A 217 -26.74 0.51 -9.86
N SER A 218 -26.85 -0.69 -9.26
CA SER A 218 -26.28 -1.92 -9.82
C SER A 218 -24.78 -1.87 -10.15
N VAL A 219 -24.02 -1.02 -9.45
CA VAL A 219 -22.57 -0.92 -9.58
C VAL A 219 -21.89 -1.32 -8.27
N TRP A 220 -20.93 -2.22 -8.38
CA TRP A 220 -20.00 -2.62 -7.32
C TRP A 220 -18.58 -2.27 -7.74
N ALA A 221 -17.68 -2.12 -6.78
CA ALA A 221 -16.26 -1.92 -7.06
C ALA A 221 -15.37 -2.62 -6.02
N LEU A 222 -14.23 -3.13 -6.47
CA LEU A 222 -13.25 -3.83 -5.62
C LEU A 222 -11.81 -3.53 -6.05
N GLY A 223 -10.85 -3.90 -5.19
CA GLY A 223 -9.42 -3.64 -5.37
C GLY A 223 -9.07 -2.14 -5.39
N ASP A 224 -7.90 -1.82 -5.95
CA ASP A 224 -7.30 -0.48 -5.89
C ASP A 224 -8.15 0.65 -6.50
N CYS A 225 -9.18 0.34 -7.31
CA CYS A 225 -10.09 1.36 -7.83
C CYS A 225 -11.21 1.75 -6.86
N SER A 226 -11.33 1.05 -5.73
CA SER A 226 -12.36 1.25 -4.72
C SER A 226 -11.77 1.63 -3.38
N SER A 227 -12.58 2.23 -2.53
CA SER A 227 -12.30 2.43 -1.12
C SER A 227 -13.57 2.12 -0.36
N VAL A 228 -13.53 1.04 0.42
CA VAL A 228 -14.58 0.77 1.41
C VAL A 228 -14.47 1.88 2.43
N ALA A 229 -15.51 2.69 2.58
CA ALA A 229 -15.61 3.52 3.76
C ALA A 229 -15.74 2.53 4.92
N ASN A 230 -14.73 2.47 5.79
CA ASN A 230 -14.83 1.67 7.01
C ASN A 230 -16.15 2.09 7.66
N PRO A 231 -17.15 1.20 7.83
CA PRO A 231 -18.36 1.54 8.56
C PRO A 231 -17.84 2.12 9.86
N ARG A 232 -18.25 3.35 10.16
CA ARG A 232 -17.51 4.24 11.07
C ARG A 232 -17.09 3.39 12.24
N LEU A 233 -15.80 3.35 12.60
CA LEU A 233 -15.39 2.67 13.83
C LEU A 233 -16.30 3.10 15.00
N MET A 234 -16.84 4.32 14.92
CA MET A 234 -17.90 4.89 15.73
C MET A 234 -19.25 4.14 15.72
N ASP A 235 -19.74 3.64 14.59
CA ASP A 235 -21.00 2.90 14.46
C ASP A 235 -20.85 1.49 15.05
N GLU A 236 -19.73 0.81 14.79
CA GLU A 236 -19.40 -0.47 15.45
C GLU A 236 -19.13 -0.29 16.94
N LEU A 237 -18.37 0.74 17.33
CA LEU A 237 -18.15 1.08 18.73
C LEU A 237 -19.44 1.47 19.42
N ALA A 238 -20.35 2.22 18.79
CA ALA A 238 -21.65 2.55 19.36
C ALA A 238 -22.55 1.31 19.49
N MET A 239 -22.47 0.35 18.58
CA MET A 239 -23.15 -0.94 18.72
C MET A 239 -22.58 -1.75 19.88
N LEU A 240 -21.25 -1.95 19.92
CA LEU A 240 -20.57 -2.67 21.01
C LEU A 240 -20.76 -1.97 22.36
N PHE A 241 -20.77 -0.63 22.38
CA PHE A 241 -21.03 0.18 23.55
C PHE A 241 -22.44 -0.08 24.08
N ARG A 242 -23.47 -0.04 23.23
CA ARG A 242 -24.85 -0.38 23.64
C ARG A 242 -25.03 -1.83 24.08
N GLU A 243 -24.27 -2.76 23.52
CA GLU A 243 -24.28 -4.17 23.94
C GLU A 243 -23.57 -4.40 25.29
N ALA A 244 -22.66 -3.49 25.66
CA ALA A 244 -21.87 -3.59 26.88
C ALA A 244 -22.40 -2.74 28.04
N ASP A 245 -23.06 -1.63 27.74
CA ASP A 245 -23.82 -0.78 28.68
C ASP A 245 -25.08 -1.53 29.13
N ALA A 246 -24.88 -2.46 30.05
CA ALA A 246 -25.91 -3.40 30.49
C ALA A 246 -26.90 -2.74 31.44
N ASP A 247 -26.46 -1.69 32.14
CA ASP A 247 -27.31 -0.89 33.03
C ASP A 247 -28.00 0.30 32.32
N GLY A 248 -27.61 0.60 31.08
CA GLY A 248 -28.21 1.65 30.25
C GLY A 248 -27.88 3.06 30.74
N SER A 249 -26.78 3.22 31.47
CA SER A 249 -26.35 4.48 32.06
C SER A 249 -25.82 5.48 31.02
N GLY A 250 -25.51 5.01 29.81
CA GLY A 250 -24.89 5.82 28.76
C GLY A 250 -23.38 5.99 28.92
N ALA A 251 -22.75 5.22 29.82
CA ALA A 251 -21.30 5.14 30.05
C ALA A 251 -20.91 3.70 30.41
N LEU A 252 -19.70 3.26 30.03
CA LEU A 252 -19.23 1.93 30.42
C LEU A 252 -18.49 1.99 31.75
N SER A 253 -19.00 1.28 32.74
CA SER A 253 -18.23 0.99 33.95
C SER A 253 -17.01 0.11 33.63
N ARG A 254 -16.04 0.05 34.56
CA ARG A 254 -14.89 -0.87 34.45
C ARG A 254 -15.30 -2.33 34.24
N ALA A 255 -16.43 -2.74 34.83
CA ALA A 255 -16.93 -4.10 34.71
C ALA A 255 -17.47 -4.37 33.30
N GLU A 256 -18.26 -3.44 32.77
CA GLU A 256 -18.83 -3.51 31.42
C GLU A 256 -17.76 -3.41 30.33
N PHE A 257 -16.78 -2.53 30.51
CA PHE A 257 -15.64 -2.43 29.61
C PHE A 257 -14.82 -3.73 29.56
N ARG A 258 -14.60 -4.40 30.71
CA ARG A 258 -13.94 -5.72 30.73
C ARG A 258 -14.78 -6.79 30.05
N ALA A 259 -16.10 -6.78 30.22
CA ALA A 259 -17.01 -7.71 29.56
C ALA A 259 -17.01 -7.50 28.03
N LEU A 260 -16.98 -6.26 27.58
CA LEU A 260 -16.82 -5.90 26.16
C LEU A 260 -15.51 -6.45 25.59
N LEU A 261 -14.39 -6.25 26.28
CA LEU A 261 -13.09 -6.76 25.84
C LEU A 261 -13.03 -8.29 25.81
N ALA A 262 -13.70 -8.97 26.75
CA ALA A 262 -13.80 -10.43 26.77
C ALA A 262 -14.59 -10.96 25.57
N LYS A 263 -15.76 -10.38 25.28
CA LYS A 263 -16.56 -10.71 24.08
C LYS A 263 -15.80 -10.44 22.78
N ALA A 264 -15.08 -9.32 22.71
CA ALA A 264 -14.24 -8.98 21.56
C ALA A 264 -13.09 -9.99 21.37
N ALA A 265 -12.49 -10.47 22.46
CA ALA A 265 -11.44 -11.48 22.42
C ALA A 265 -11.94 -12.86 21.99
N GLU A 266 -13.19 -13.22 22.30
CA GLU A 266 -13.84 -14.45 21.80
C GLU A 266 -14.07 -14.38 20.28
N ARG A 267 -14.46 -13.21 19.76
CA ARG A 267 -14.67 -12.99 18.32
C ARG A 267 -13.36 -12.89 17.54
N VAL A 268 -12.27 -12.43 18.17
CA VAL A 268 -10.95 -12.26 17.55
C VAL A 268 -9.85 -12.86 18.44
N PRO A 269 -9.65 -14.20 18.41
CA PRO A 269 -8.71 -14.89 19.29
C PRO A 269 -7.26 -14.41 19.17
N SER A 270 -6.86 -13.93 17.99
CA SER A 270 -5.54 -13.35 17.71
C SER A 270 -5.29 -12.01 18.40
N ALA A 271 -6.34 -11.29 18.79
CA ALA A 271 -6.26 -10.01 19.49
C ALA A 271 -6.33 -10.15 21.01
N SER A 272 -6.57 -11.36 21.54
CA SER A 272 -6.78 -11.65 22.96
C SER A 272 -5.70 -11.09 23.89
N MET A 273 -4.41 -11.26 23.55
CA MET A 273 -3.30 -10.71 24.33
C MET A 273 -3.26 -9.17 24.30
N HIS A 274 -3.65 -8.55 23.19
CA HIS A 274 -3.69 -7.09 23.07
C HIS A 274 -4.89 -6.52 23.87
N LEU A 275 -6.05 -7.16 23.77
CA LEU A 275 -7.28 -6.80 24.49
C LEU A 275 -7.13 -6.99 26.01
N GLN A 276 -6.40 -8.02 26.48
CA GLN A 276 -6.06 -8.17 27.89
C GLN A 276 -5.19 -7.02 28.40
N ARG A 277 -4.20 -6.57 27.64
CA ARG A 277 -3.40 -5.38 27.99
C ARG A 277 -4.23 -4.10 27.97
N MET A 278 -5.20 -4.00 27.07
CA MET A 278 -6.11 -2.86 26.97
C MET A 278 -7.04 -2.69 28.18
N SER A 279 -7.28 -3.76 28.95
CA SER A 279 -8.00 -3.67 30.24
C SER A 279 -7.30 -2.78 31.28
N SER A 280 -5.96 -2.64 31.18
CA SER A 280 -5.18 -1.72 32.01
C SER A 280 -5.17 -0.28 31.48
N SER A 281 -5.73 -0.07 30.28
CA SER A 281 -5.82 1.26 29.65
C SER A 281 -7.09 2.01 30.01
N PHE A 282 -8.01 1.45 30.81
CA PHE A 282 -9.23 2.14 31.24
C PHE A 282 -8.93 3.53 31.83
N ASP A 283 -7.96 3.60 32.74
CA ASP A 283 -7.55 4.86 33.40
C ASP A 283 -6.90 5.88 32.44
N ALA A 284 -6.39 5.40 31.29
CA ALA A 284 -5.83 6.25 30.25
C ALA A 284 -6.89 6.72 29.24
N LEU A 285 -8.07 6.09 29.25
CA LEU A 285 -9.20 6.38 28.38
C LEU A 285 -10.24 7.27 29.08
N ASP A 286 -10.38 7.12 30.39
CA ASP A 286 -11.18 7.96 31.31
C ASP A 286 -10.46 9.31 31.50
N ALA A 287 -10.75 10.26 30.61
CA ALA A 287 -10.03 11.51 30.50
C ALA A 287 -10.47 12.53 31.56
N ASP A 288 -11.75 12.49 31.93
CA ASP A 288 -12.31 13.34 32.99
C ASP A 288 -12.20 12.72 34.40
N LYS A 289 -11.81 11.44 34.48
CA LYS A 289 -11.58 10.67 35.71
C LYS A 289 -12.86 10.45 36.51
N ASP A 290 -13.99 10.35 35.84
CA ASP A 290 -15.28 10.09 36.48
C ASP A 290 -15.49 8.62 36.86
N GLY A 291 -14.58 7.73 36.43
CA GLY A 291 -14.59 6.31 36.73
C GLY A 291 -15.42 5.46 35.76
N THR A 292 -15.95 6.07 34.70
CA THR A 292 -16.68 5.45 33.59
C THR A 292 -16.04 5.83 32.25
N LEU A 293 -16.50 5.23 31.16
CA LEU A 293 -16.11 5.62 29.81
C LEU A 293 -17.34 6.05 29.03
N SER A 294 -17.44 7.33 28.75
CA SER A 294 -18.50 7.87 27.91
C SER A 294 -18.30 7.48 26.44
N LEU A 295 -19.39 7.54 25.67
CA LEU A 295 -19.32 7.38 24.22
C LEU A 295 -18.40 8.44 23.59
N GLU A 296 -18.29 9.64 24.16
CA GLU A 296 -17.44 10.73 23.68
C GLU A 296 -15.93 10.43 23.88
N GLU A 297 -15.55 9.83 25.00
CA GLU A 297 -14.17 9.42 25.28
C GLU A 297 -13.73 8.25 24.40
N LEU A 298 -14.60 7.26 24.23
CA LEU A 298 -14.39 6.16 23.28
C LEU A 298 -14.32 6.68 21.84
N ASN A 299 -15.17 7.66 21.48
CA ASN A 299 -15.15 8.33 20.19
C ASN A 299 -13.86 9.14 19.96
N THR A 300 -13.26 9.71 21.01
CA THR A 300 -11.99 10.44 20.91
C THR A 300 -10.82 9.48 20.63
N LEU A 301 -10.86 8.27 21.18
CA LEU A 301 -9.93 7.19 20.83
C LEU A 301 -10.15 6.72 19.40
N ALA A 302 -11.41 6.43 19.07
CA ALA A 302 -11.83 5.95 17.77
C ALA A 302 -11.49 6.94 16.66
N THR A 303 -11.62 8.25 16.88
CA THR A 303 -11.25 9.28 15.90
C THR A 303 -9.73 9.43 15.73
N LYS A 304 -8.93 9.14 16.76
CA LYS A 304 -7.46 9.04 16.62
C LYS A 304 -7.06 7.82 15.79
N VAL A 305 -7.73 6.68 15.99
CA VAL A 305 -7.54 5.44 15.22
C VAL A 305 -8.09 5.56 13.79
N ASP A 306 -9.27 6.16 13.62
CA ASP A 306 -9.94 6.41 12.34
C ASP A 306 -9.16 7.38 11.46
N LYS A 307 -8.51 8.41 12.03
CA LYS A 307 -7.60 9.28 11.27
C LYS A 307 -6.39 8.53 10.69
N GLN A 308 -6.02 7.39 11.27
CA GLN A 308 -4.93 6.53 10.79
C GLN A 308 -5.42 5.38 9.87
N ASN A 309 -6.72 5.03 9.90
CA ASN A 309 -7.23 3.77 9.33
C ASN A 309 -8.48 3.93 8.43
N ARG A 310 -8.48 4.93 7.54
CA ARG A 310 -9.68 5.32 6.75
C ARG A 310 -10.06 4.39 5.59
N ALA A 311 -9.18 3.50 5.17
CA ALA A 311 -9.41 2.59 4.05
C ALA A 311 -8.50 1.36 4.14
N TYR A 312 -8.97 0.22 3.65
CA TYR A 312 -8.11 -0.96 3.47
C TYR A 312 -6.92 -0.63 2.58
N PRO A 313 -5.75 -1.26 2.82
CA PRO A 313 -4.57 -1.02 2.02
C PRO A 313 -4.79 -1.50 0.57
N ALA A 314 -4.21 -0.81 -0.39
CA ALA A 314 -4.26 -1.17 -1.81
C ALA A 314 -3.33 -2.36 -2.09
N THR A 315 -3.80 -3.58 -1.79
CA THR A 315 -3.03 -4.82 -1.92
C THR A 315 -3.82 -5.89 -2.66
N ALA A 316 -3.09 -6.83 -3.27
CA ALA A 316 -3.69 -8.00 -3.90
C ALA A 316 -4.53 -8.83 -2.92
N GLN A 317 -4.10 -8.92 -1.65
CA GLN A 317 -4.80 -9.67 -0.62
C GLN A 317 -6.19 -9.09 -0.29
N VAL A 318 -6.31 -7.75 -0.27
CA VAL A 318 -7.61 -7.08 -0.12
C VAL A 318 -8.47 -7.34 -1.35
N ALA A 319 -7.92 -7.16 -2.55
CA ALA A 319 -8.66 -7.35 -3.80
C ALA A 319 -9.17 -8.80 -3.97
N GLU A 320 -8.34 -9.80 -3.63
CA GLU A 320 -8.68 -11.22 -3.62
C GLU A 320 -9.87 -11.49 -2.70
N GLN A 321 -9.77 -11.11 -1.41
CA GLN A 321 -10.83 -11.36 -0.44
C GLN A 321 -12.13 -10.62 -0.79
N GLN A 322 -12.04 -9.40 -1.34
CA GLN A 322 -13.21 -8.67 -1.83
C GLN A 322 -13.89 -9.41 -2.99
N GLY A 323 -13.10 -9.98 -3.90
CA GLY A 323 -13.60 -10.79 -5.01
C GLY A 323 -14.31 -12.06 -4.54
N GLU A 324 -13.70 -12.80 -3.61
CA GLU A 324 -14.30 -14.00 -3.00
C GLU A 324 -15.62 -13.69 -2.29
N TYR A 325 -15.65 -12.62 -1.50
CA TYR A 325 -16.85 -12.15 -0.82
C TYR A 325 -17.95 -11.80 -1.83
N LEU A 326 -17.66 -10.95 -2.82
CA LEU A 326 -18.68 -10.49 -3.77
C LEU A 326 -19.22 -11.64 -4.63
N ALA A 327 -18.36 -12.57 -5.04
CA ALA A 327 -18.76 -13.77 -5.78
C ALA A 327 -19.72 -14.64 -4.94
N THR A 328 -19.42 -14.82 -3.66
CA THR A 328 -20.29 -15.56 -2.72
C THR A 328 -21.67 -14.89 -2.61
N GLN A 329 -21.71 -13.57 -2.46
CA GLN A 329 -22.96 -12.81 -2.38
C GLN A 329 -23.82 -12.94 -3.64
N PHE A 330 -23.20 -12.86 -4.82
CA PHE A 330 -23.92 -13.03 -6.08
C PHE A 330 -24.47 -14.45 -6.25
N ASN A 331 -23.72 -15.46 -5.84
CA ASN A 331 -24.18 -16.85 -5.85
C ASN A 331 -25.33 -17.09 -4.86
N HIS A 332 -25.33 -16.46 -3.68
CA HIS A 332 -26.42 -16.58 -2.71
C HIS A 332 -27.71 -15.92 -3.21
N GLN A 333 -27.62 -14.73 -3.80
CA GLN A 333 -28.79 -14.00 -4.33
C GLN A 333 -29.51 -14.72 -5.48
N THR A 334 -28.85 -15.67 -6.15
CA THR A 334 -29.46 -16.47 -7.23
C THR A 334 -30.21 -17.70 -6.70
N ASN A 335 -29.99 -18.09 -5.44
CA ASN A 335 -30.66 -19.21 -4.80
C ASN A 335 -31.83 -18.72 -3.95
N ALA A 336 -33.06 -18.91 -4.43
CA ALA A 336 -34.30 -18.47 -3.78
C ALA A 336 -34.58 -19.08 -2.38
N ASN A 337 -33.79 -20.08 -1.95
CA ASN A 337 -33.90 -20.77 -0.66
C ASN A 337 -32.70 -20.54 0.27
N ALA A 338 -31.82 -19.59 -0.03
CA ALA A 338 -30.71 -19.27 0.87
C ALA A 338 -31.25 -18.51 2.10
N ASP A 339 -30.95 -19.03 3.29
CA ASP A 339 -31.21 -18.37 4.57
C ASP A 339 -30.69 -16.93 4.50
N THR A 340 -31.59 -15.95 4.67
CA THR A 340 -31.24 -14.53 4.70
C THR A 340 -30.72 -14.17 6.08
N ASP A 341 -29.62 -14.79 6.50
CA ASP A 341 -28.82 -14.20 7.57
C ASP A 341 -28.35 -12.82 7.11
N ALA A 342 -28.44 -11.83 8.00
CA ALA A 342 -28.03 -10.47 7.69
C ALA A 342 -26.55 -10.47 7.27
N ASP A 343 -26.26 -10.11 6.02
CA ASP A 343 -24.89 -10.03 5.50
C ASP A 343 -24.11 -8.98 6.30
N PRO A 344 -23.07 -9.38 7.06
CA PRO A 344 -22.32 -8.45 7.89
C PRO A 344 -21.43 -7.51 7.07
N GLY A 345 -21.33 -7.71 5.74
CA GLY A 345 -20.46 -6.96 4.87
C GLY A 345 -19.05 -7.55 4.80
N PHE A 346 -18.24 -6.98 3.90
CA PHE A 346 -16.85 -7.36 3.70
C PHE A 346 -15.98 -6.97 4.90
N ILE A 347 -15.30 -7.96 5.49
CA ILE A 347 -14.32 -7.78 6.56
C ILE A 347 -12.97 -8.31 6.09
N TYR A 348 -12.00 -7.42 5.96
CA TYR A 348 -10.64 -7.79 5.58
C TYR A 348 -9.91 -8.57 6.69
N ARG A 349 -9.34 -9.72 6.33
CA ARG A 349 -8.47 -10.51 7.20
C ARG A 349 -7.03 -10.42 6.73
N HIS A 350 -6.21 -9.71 7.49
CA HIS A 350 -4.79 -9.57 7.18
C HIS A 350 -4.03 -10.90 7.39
N LYS A 351 -3.45 -11.46 6.32
CA LYS A 351 -2.66 -12.70 6.33
C LYS A 351 -1.17 -12.47 6.62
N GLY A 352 -0.74 -11.20 6.75
CA GLY A 352 0.65 -10.80 6.90
C GLY A 352 1.23 -10.09 5.68
N GLU A 353 2.49 -9.70 5.79
CA GLU A 353 3.27 -8.97 4.78
C GLU A 353 4.65 -9.61 4.61
N LEU A 354 5.13 -9.68 3.37
CA LEU A 354 6.47 -10.19 3.03
C LEU A 354 7.13 -9.23 2.05
N CYS A 355 8.46 -9.15 2.11
CA CYS A 355 9.27 -8.33 1.22
C CYS A 355 10.66 -8.95 1.07
N TYR A 356 11.09 -9.21 -0.17
CA TYR A 356 12.48 -9.59 -0.44
C TYR A 356 13.41 -8.39 -0.24
N VAL A 357 14.57 -8.61 0.38
CA VAL A 357 15.51 -7.52 0.72
C VAL A 357 16.94 -7.75 0.23
N GLY A 358 17.17 -8.77 -0.60
CA GLY A 358 18.45 -8.99 -1.29
C GLY A 358 19.36 -10.01 -0.61
N GLY A 359 20.23 -10.64 -1.39
CA GLY A 359 21.20 -11.64 -0.91
C GLY A 359 20.55 -12.84 -0.22
N ASP A 360 19.51 -13.41 -0.83
CA ASP A 360 18.73 -14.56 -0.32
C ASP A 360 18.03 -14.29 1.04
N LYS A 361 17.78 -13.02 1.36
CA LYS A 361 17.10 -12.61 2.60
C LYS A 361 15.78 -11.94 2.29
N ALA A 362 14.82 -12.14 3.19
CA ALA A 362 13.56 -11.43 3.18
C ALA A 362 13.22 -10.91 4.58
N VAL A 363 12.08 -10.23 4.67
CA VAL A 363 11.42 -9.85 5.90
C VAL A 363 9.96 -10.25 5.82
N ALA A 364 9.40 -10.73 6.93
CA ALA A 364 8.02 -11.16 7.03
C ALA A 364 7.41 -10.70 8.35
N GLY A 365 6.19 -10.16 8.27
CA GLY A 365 5.34 -9.87 9.42
C GLY A 365 4.06 -10.71 9.32
N VAL A 366 3.91 -11.72 10.17
CA VAL A 366 2.77 -12.65 10.12
C VAL A 366 2.21 -12.85 11.52
N GLY A 367 0.91 -12.58 11.71
CA GLY A 367 0.23 -12.79 12.99
C GLY A 367 0.86 -12.02 14.18
N GLY A 368 1.49 -10.88 13.91
CA GLY A 368 2.20 -10.08 14.92
C GLY A 368 3.63 -10.57 15.24
N ALA A 369 4.08 -11.67 14.65
CA ALA A 369 5.47 -12.11 14.70
C ALA A 369 6.27 -11.49 13.55
N VAL A 370 7.54 -11.19 13.83
CA VAL A 370 8.52 -10.66 12.87
C VAL A 370 9.58 -11.72 12.61
N LEU A 371 9.82 -12.03 11.33
CA LEU A 371 10.91 -12.89 10.88
C LEU A 371 11.75 -12.13 9.86
N THR A 372 13.08 -12.20 9.97
CA THR A 372 14.01 -11.48 9.07
C THR A 372 15.20 -12.37 8.67
N GLY A 373 15.90 -11.97 7.61
CA GLY A 373 17.13 -12.64 7.16
C GLY A 373 16.87 -13.89 6.34
N SER A 374 17.83 -14.80 6.29
CA SER A 374 17.79 -15.98 5.42
C SER A 374 16.67 -16.96 5.79
N ALA A 375 16.27 -17.01 7.06
CA ALA A 375 15.10 -17.80 7.48
C ALA A 375 13.80 -17.25 6.88
N ALA A 376 13.65 -15.92 6.85
CA ALA A 376 12.55 -15.29 6.11
C ALA A 376 12.70 -15.47 4.60
N GLY A 377 13.94 -15.45 4.07
CA GLY A 377 14.20 -15.73 2.64
C GLY A 377 13.71 -17.11 2.23
N ALA A 378 13.99 -18.14 3.04
CA ALA A 378 13.49 -19.49 2.80
C ALA A 378 11.95 -19.62 2.93
N LEU A 379 11.30 -18.74 3.71
CA LEU A 379 9.84 -18.67 3.78
C LEU A 379 9.22 -17.90 2.61
N TRP A 380 9.98 -16.97 2.02
CA TRP A 380 9.54 -16.16 0.89
C TRP A 380 9.43 -16.97 -0.41
N HIS A 381 10.34 -17.92 -0.60
CA HIS A 381 10.32 -18.91 -1.69
C HIS A 381 9.38 -20.08 -1.39
#